data_AF-A0A0R3RV85-F1
#
_entry.id   AF-A0A0R3RV85-F1
#
_cell.length_a   1.000
_cell.length_b   1.000
_cell.length_c   1.000
_cell.angle_alpha   90.00
_cell.angle_beta   90.00
_cell.angle_gamma   90.00
#
_symmetry.space_group_name_H-M   'P 1'
#
loop_
_entity.id
_entity.type
_entity.pdbx_description
1 polymer ?
#
loop_
_entity_poly.entity_id
_entity_poly.type
_entity_poly.pdbx_seq_one_letter_code
_entity_poly.pdbx_strand_id
1 'polypeptide(L)'
;MLISDYTLILLQLLSLLFFTCNFYITAIPQRANEPWSVILCKFADTAEYEPQTREWYQKWMTGSSADTIAKYFLDVSNGIYTITNTKVFGWLTLPWTVKQVKLMALMDKALWNNDNLNSSFFVKAKQLCVKLAAQRTNLNRRKITILNTEHGAMYGEREGVLITPRLSFNSVLTHEMVHSFYIGHSYSDRQITIFPFANVGEYGDRYDLMSTANAWMFMSRYGLSGPGLNGPHLDYLGWLPSNRILYFGRDGKSNSIIRLSSLSIPHALSNDWLLIMIPFDKNDPANVFTLEFRTPVNYDSGITQEAIVIHKVDRKGINYYSTIVTHSRDYDEMMAGTEWVQFLERDRLTKVYPTIKVRVERIDGARQVALLQINSTFNPVKTKIVFLTNYFHW
;
A
#
# COMPACT_ATOMS: atom_id res chain seq x y z
N MET A 1 57.83 -15.41 -29.10
CA MET A 1 57.01 -15.14 -27.90
C MET A 1 55.70 -14.57 -28.41
N LEU A 2 54.78 -15.46 -28.81
CA LEU A 2 53.51 -15.14 -29.48
C LEU A 2 52.41 -15.27 -28.43
N ILE A 3 51.86 -14.14 -28.01
CA ILE A 3 50.66 -14.10 -27.16
C ILE A 3 49.48 -14.36 -28.10
N SER A 4 48.82 -15.50 -27.91
CA SER A 4 47.75 -15.98 -28.78
C SER A 4 46.49 -15.10 -28.70
N ASP A 5 45.86 -14.90 -29.85
CA ASP A 5 44.59 -14.19 -30.11
C ASP A 5 43.35 -14.69 -29.33
N TYR A 6 43.50 -15.64 -28.40
CA TYR A 6 42.40 -16.16 -27.58
C TYR A 6 41.95 -15.22 -26.45
N THR A 7 42.80 -14.27 -26.03
CA THR A 7 42.44 -13.33 -24.94
C THR A 7 41.58 -12.15 -25.41
N LEU A 8 41.58 -11.82 -26.71
CA LEU A 8 40.78 -10.69 -27.22
C LEU A 8 39.31 -11.07 -27.46
N ILE A 9 39.05 -12.33 -27.82
CA ILE A 9 37.69 -12.85 -28.05
C ILE A 9 36.95 -13.07 -26.72
N LEU A 10 37.66 -13.43 -25.64
CA LEU A 10 37.06 -13.58 -24.31
C LEU A 10 36.59 -12.22 -23.72
N LEU A 11 37.25 -11.13 -24.09
CA LEU A 11 36.91 -9.77 -23.64
C LEU A 11 35.75 -9.15 -24.43
N GLN A 12 35.51 -9.57 -25.67
CA GLN A 12 34.34 -9.14 -26.47
C GLN A 12 33.08 -9.98 -26.20
N LEU A 13 33.22 -11.23 -25.75
CA LEU A 13 32.08 -12.03 -25.28
C LEU A 13 31.65 -11.66 -23.85
N LEU A 14 32.54 -11.09 -23.03
CA LEU A 14 32.19 -10.57 -21.70
C LEU A 14 31.41 -9.25 -21.76
N SER A 15 31.58 -8.44 -22.82
CA SER A 15 30.89 -7.15 -22.99
C SER A 15 29.49 -7.26 -23.59
N LEU A 16 29.14 -8.41 -24.19
CA LEU A 16 27.79 -8.69 -24.72
C LEU A 16 26.86 -9.37 -23.70
N LEU A 17 27.34 -9.70 -22.50
CA LEU A 17 26.54 -10.19 -21.36
C LEU A 17 25.96 -9.08 -20.48
N PHE A 18 26.17 -7.80 -20.85
CA PHE A 18 25.45 -6.65 -20.30
C PHE A 18 24.24 -6.25 -21.17
N PHE A 19 23.55 -7.24 -21.75
CA PHE A 19 22.17 -7.01 -22.15
C PHE A 19 21.37 -6.71 -20.88
N THR A 20 20.94 -5.45 -20.82
CA THR A 20 19.98 -4.87 -19.91
C THR A 20 18.90 -5.86 -19.50
N CYS A 21 19.13 -6.55 -18.38
CA CYS A 21 18.04 -6.99 -17.53
C CYS A 21 17.38 -5.72 -16.99
N ASN A 22 16.45 -5.17 -17.76
CA ASN A 22 15.46 -4.22 -17.27
C ASN A 22 14.54 -4.98 -16.31
N PHE A 23 15.06 -5.35 -15.14
CA PHE A 23 14.22 -5.56 -13.97
C PHE A 23 13.69 -4.18 -13.60
N TYR A 24 12.54 -3.80 -14.15
CA TYR A 24 11.69 -2.78 -13.54
C TYR A 24 11.05 -3.36 -12.26
N ILE A 25 11.89 -3.77 -11.32
CA ILE A 25 11.48 -4.05 -9.94
C ILE A 25 12.27 -3.09 -9.06
N THR A 26 12.10 -1.80 -9.30
CA THR A 26 12.38 -0.84 -8.24
C THR A 26 11.17 -0.89 -7.33
N ALA A 27 11.18 -1.76 -6.30
CA ALA A 27 10.55 -1.34 -5.05
C ALA A 27 11.07 0.07 -4.78
N ILE A 28 10.19 1.00 -4.41
CA ILE A 28 10.59 2.38 -4.13
C ILE A 28 10.68 2.47 -2.61
N PRO A 29 11.79 2.01 -1.98
CA PRO A 29 11.88 1.97 -0.53
C PRO A 29 11.68 3.37 0.03
N GLN A 30 10.59 3.58 0.77
CA GLN A 30 10.30 4.85 1.43
C GLN A 30 10.90 4.81 2.82
N ARG A 31 12.21 5.09 2.92
CA ARG A 31 13.01 4.92 4.15
C ARG A 31 13.68 6.22 4.57
N ALA A 32 12.87 7.23 4.86
CA ALA A 32 13.38 8.55 5.19
C ALA A 32 12.43 9.34 6.09
N ASN A 33 12.93 10.45 6.62
CA ASN A 33 12.07 11.51 7.11
C ASN A 33 11.59 12.37 5.93
N GLU A 34 10.27 12.50 5.77
CA GLU A 34 9.66 13.35 4.75
C GLU A 34 8.70 14.35 5.42
N PRO A 35 9.16 15.56 5.78
CA PRO A 35 8.30 16.58 6.38
C PRO A 35 7.19 17.03 5.41
N TRP A 36 5.98 17.23 5.94
CA TRP A 36 4.83 17.74 5.18
C TRP A 36 4.53 19.19 5.53
N SER A 37 3.89 19.91 4.61
CA SER A 37 3.27 21.21 4.85
C SER A 37 1.77 21.06 4.90
N VAL A 38 1.18 21.27 6.08
CA VAL A 38 -0.28 21.24 6.26
C VAL A 38 -0.81 22.65 6.15
N ILE A 39 -1.70 22.88 5.20
CA ILE A 39 -2.25 24.18 4.83
C ILE A 39 -3.73 24.16 5.18
N LEU A 40 -4.10 24.91 6.21
CA LEU A 40 -5.50 25.12 6.55
C LEU A 40 -6.04 26.23 5.67
N CYS A 41 -7.12 25.98 4.94
CA CYS A 41 -7.59 26.89 3.90
C CYS A 41 -9.11 27.05 3.91
N LYS A 42 -9.59 28.29 3.84
CA LYS A 42 -11.01 28.64 3.87
C LYS A 42 -11.37 29.58 2.74
N PHE A 43 -12.67 29.66 2.42
CA PHE A 43 -13.19 30.47 1.31
C PHE A 43 -13.77 31.79 1.83
N ALA A 44 -13.93 32.78 0.95
CA ALA A 44 -14.43 34.11 1.33
C ALA A 44 -15.82 34.07 1.98
N ASP A 45 -16.71 33.20 1.49
CA ASP A 45 -18.07 32.99 1.98
C ASP A 45 -18.16 32.10 3.22
N THR A 46 -17.05 31.50 3.64
CA THR A 46 -16.98 30.63 4.84
C THR A 46 -15.87 31.07 5.80
N ALA A 47 -15.39 32.31 5.66
CA ALA A 47 -14.20 32.81 6.36
C ALA A 47 -14.34 32.78 7.90
N GLU A 48 -15.55 32.86 8.42
CA GLU A 48 -15.84 32.85 9.86
C GLU A 48 -15.86 31.45 10.48
N TYR A 49 -15.79 30.38 9.67
CA TYR A 49 -15.86 29.01 10.16
C TYR A 49 -14.50 28.31 10.06
N GLU A 50 -13.99 27.90 11.21
CA GLU A 50 -12.78 27.09 11.37
C GLU A 50 -13.14 25.83 12.18
N PRO A 51 -13.20 24.63 11.58
CA PRO A 51 -13.61 23.41 12.27
C PRO A 51 -12.78 23.08 13.51
N GLN A 52 -11.48 23.37 13.46
CA GLN A 52 -10.51 23.16 14.53
C GLN A 52 -9.40 24.22 14.44
N THR A 53 -8.72 24.46 15.55
CA THR A 53 -7.60 25.41 15.61
C THR A 53 -6.35 24.86 14.93
N ARG A 54 -5.44 25.74 14.51
CA ARG A 54 -4.11 25.35 13.99
C ARG A 54 -3.37 24.45 14.98
N GLU A 55 -3.43 24.77 16.26
CA GLU A 55 -2.78 24.03 17.34
C GLU A 55 -3.36 22.63 17.49
N TRP A 56 -4.67 22.45 17.28
CA TRP A 56 -5.30 21.14 17.23
C TRP A 56 -4.74 20.29 16.08
N TYR A 57 -4.67 20.84 14.86
CA TYR A 57 -4.08 20.15 13.72
C TYR A 57 -2.59 19.84 13.93
N GLN A 58 -1.82 20.74 14.55
CA GLN A 58 -0.40 20.49 14.84
C GLN A 58 -0.23 19.32 15.82
N LYS A 59 -1.09 19.24 16.85
CA LYS A 59 -1.14 18.12 17.79
C LYS A 59 -1.57 16.82 17.10
N TRP A 60 -2.54 16.87 16.19
CA TRP A 60 -2.97 15.71 15.41
C TRP A 60 -1.85 15.16 14.52
N MET A 61 -1.13 16.04 13.82
CA MET A 61 -0.07 15.63 12.90
C MET A 61 1.17 15.08 13.62
N THR A 62 1.63 15.76 14.68
CA THR A 62 2.98 15.55 15.25
C THR A 62 3.07 15.69 16.77
N GLY A 63 1.93 15.77 17.46
CA GLY A 63 1.90 15.79 18.91
C GLY A 63 2.43 14.49 19.54
N SER A 64 2.52 14.48 20.87
CA SER A 64 3.08 13.34 21.63
C SER A 64 2.09 12.19 21.87
N SER A 65 0.83 12.29 21.43
CA SER A 65 -0.15 11.23 21.63
C SER A 65 0.11 10.02 20.71
N ALA A 66 -0.28 8.83 21.17
CA ALA A 66 -0.09 7.59 20.42
C ALA A 66 -0.88 7.56 19.09
N ASP A 67 -1.97 8.32 18.98
CA ASP A 67 -2.86 8.30 17.82
C ASP A 67 -2.53 9.37 16.78
N THR A 68 -1.34 9.99 16.81
CA THR A 68 -0.99 11.01 15.80
C THR A 68 -0.67 10.39 14.45
N ILE A 69 -0.78 11.18 13.39
CA ILE A 69 -0.35 10.78 12.04
C ILE A 69 1.14 10.41 12.04
N ALA A 70 1.98 11.17 12.74
CA ALA A 70 3.40 10.85 12.88
C ALA A 70 3.64 9.50 13.57
N LYS A 71 2.86 9.19 14.61
CA LYS A 71 2.98 7.91 15.31
C LYS A 71 2.51 6.74 14.45
N TYR A 72 1.41 6.90 13.70
CA TYR A 72 0.95 5.90 12.74
C TYR A 72 2.07 5.49 11.78
N PHE A 73 2.67 6.48 11.10
CA PHE A 73 3.74 6.19 10.14
C PHE A 73 4.99 5.62 10.79
N LEU A 74 5.36 6.11 11.97
CA LEU A 74 6.50 5.58 12.72
C LEU A 74 6.29 4.09 13.08
N ASP A 75 5.10 3.74 13.55
CA ASP A 75 4.81 2.41 14.07
C ASP A 75 4.59 1.39 12.95
N VAL A 76 3.77 1.73 11.96
CA VAL A 76 3.49 0.84 10.81
C VAL A 76 4.76 0.60 9.99
N SER A 77 5.64 1.59 9.88
CA SER A 77 6.95 1.42 9.23
C SER A 77 8.03 0.82 10.15
N ASN A 78 7.73 0.54 11.42
CA ASN A 78 8.68 0.06 12.41
C ASN A 78 9.95 0.94 12.53
N GLY A 79 9.76 2.26 12.53
CA GLY A 79 10.81 3.26 12.70
C GLY A 79 11.52 3.68 11.41
N ILE A 80 11.10 3.17 10.26
CA ILE A 80 11.80 3.34 8.98
C ILE A 80 11.39 4.63 8.24
N TYR A 81 10.14 5.07 8.40
CA TYR A 81 9.60 6.27 7.79
C TYR A 81 9.05 7.21 8.86
N THR A 82 9.34 8.50 8.72
CA THR A 82 8.84 9.52 9.65
C THR A 82 8.42 10.78 8.89
N ILE A 83 7.57 11.57 9.54
CA ILE A 83 7.13 12.88 9.04
C ILE A 83 7.50 13.99 10.04
N THR A 84 8.60 13.81 10.78
CA THR A 84 9.09 14.80 11.74
C THR A 84 9.33 16.14 11.06
N ASN A 85 9.21 17.23 11.80
CA ASN A 85 9.25 18.60 11.28
C ASN A 85 8.11 18.98 10.31
N THR A 86 7.03 18.18 10.26
CA THR A 86 5.77 18.59 9.61
C THR A 86 5.22 19.85 10.27
N LYS A 87 4.92 20.86 9.47
CA LYS A 87 4.42 22.16 9.95
C LYS A 87 2.98 22.37 9.51
N VAL A 88 2.16 22.82 10.45
CA VAL A 88 0.81 23.31 10.17
C VAL A 88 0.83 24.83 10.05
N PHE A 89 0.39 25.32 8.90
CA PHE A 89 0.16 26.72 8.62
C PHE A 89 -1.29 27.06 8.97
N GLY A 90 -1.52 28.24 9.56
CA GLY A 90 -2.84 28.67 10.00
C GLY A 90 -3.84 28.86 8.85
N TRP A 91 -5.09 29.14 9.19
CA TRP A 91 -6.17 29.30 8.23
C TRP A 91 -5.94 30.46 7.26
N LEU A 92 -5.74 30.12 5.98
CA LEU A 92 -5.63 31.07 4.89
C LEU A 92 -7.00 31.26 4.24
N THR A 93 -7.48 32.50 4.21
CA THR A 93 -8.72 32.85 3.48
C THR A 93 -8.41 33.12 2.01
N LEU A 94 -8.95 32.30 1.12
CA LEU A 94 -9.00 32.59 -0.30
C LEU A 94 -9.95 33.78 -0.55
N PRO A 95 -9.63 34.68 -1.50
CA PRO A 95 -10.50 35.80 -1.84
C PRO A 95 -11.75 35.39 -2.64
N TRP A 96 -11.92 34.09 -2.93
CA TRP A 96 -13.02 33.56 -3.72
C TRP A 96 -13.98 32.74 -2.87
N THR A 97 -15.25 32.79 -3.23
CA THR A 97 -16.28 31.93 -2.65
C THR A 97 -16.17 30.50 -3.18
N VAL A 98 -16.76 29.53 -2.47
CA VAL A 98 -16.84 28.14 -2.94
C VAL A 98 -17.43 28.07 -4.35
N LYS A 99 -18.51 28.81 -4.61
CA LYS A 99 -19.18 28.85 -5.92
C LYS A 99 -18.25 29.37 -7.01
N GLN A 100 -17.49 30.43 -6.74
CA GLN A 100 -16.51 30.96 -7.69
C GLN A 100 -15.41 29.94 -8.00
N VAL A 101 -14.89 29.23 -6.99
CA VAL A 101 -13.88 28.20 -7.20
C VAL A 101 -14.43 27.01 -8.01
N LYS A 102 -15.69 26.60 -7.79
CA LYS A 102 -16.37 25.60 -8.62
C LYS A 102 -16.47 26.03 -10.08
N LEU A 103 -16.80 27.31 -10.34
CA LEU A 103 -16.82 27.88 -11.69
C LEU A 103 -15.41 27.91 -12.32
N MET A 104 -14.38 28.30 -11.55
CA MET A 104 -12.99 28.27 -12.03
C MET A 104 -12.53 26.85 -12.39
N ALA A 105 -12.95 25.85 -11.62
CA ALA A 105 -12.63 24.46 -11.91
C ALA A 105 -13.26 23.98 -13.24
N LEU A 106 -14.52 24.35 -13.49
CA LEU A 106 -15.22 24.06 -14.75
C LEU A 106 -14.55 24.72 -15.97
N MET A 107 -14.07 25.95 -15.79
CA MET A 107 -13.44 26.73 -16.87
C MET A 107 -11.99 26.32 -17.13
N ASP A 108 -11.35 25.56 -16.24
CA ASP A 108 -9.98 25.12 -16.42
C ASP A 108 -9.90 23.91 -17.36
N LYS A 109 -9.45 24.18 -18.59
CA LYS A 109 -9.27 23.16 -19.63
C LYS A 109 -8.35 22.01 -19.21
N ALA A 110 -7.40 22.26 -18.30
CA ALA A 110 -6.50 21.22 -17.80
C ALA A 110 -7.22 20.17 -16.93
N LEU A 111 -8.44 20.48 -16.44
CA LEU A 111 -9.24 19.61 -15.59
C LEU A 111 -10.39 18.92 -16.33
N TRP A 112 -10.52 19.13 -17.65
CA TRP A 112 -11.64 18.59 -18.44
C TRP A 112 -11.62 17.06 -18.61
N ASN A 113 -10.47 16.42 -18.44
CA ASN A 113 -10.37 14.95 -18.46
C ASN A 113 -10.82 14.29 -17.15
N ASN A 114 -11.30 15.07 -16.18
CA ASN A 114 -11.76 14.58 -14.89
C ASN A 114 -13.29 14.60 -14.91
N ASP A 115 -13.88 13.43 -15.16
CA ASP A 115 -15.33 13.27 -15.37
C ASP A 115 -16.18 13.63 -14.13
N ASN A 116 -15.53 13.86 -12.97
CA ASN A 116 -16.17 14.21 -11.72
C ASN A 116 -15.93 15.68 -11.33
N LEU A 117 -17.00 16.48 -11.37
CA LEU A 117 -17.00 17.90 -10.99
C LEU A 117 -16.44 18.15 -9.58
N ASN A 118 -16.74 17.28 -8.61
CA ASN A 118 -16.22 17.42 -7.24
C ASN A 118 -14.70 17.25 -7.22
N SER A 119 -14.18 16.32 -8.04
CA SER A 119 -12.74 16.10 -8.16
C SER A 119 -12.05 17.35 -8.73
N SER A 120 -12.58 17.92 -9.83
CA SER A 120 -12.07 19.15 -10.43
C SER A 120 -12.08 20.33 -9.46
N PHE A 121 -13.16 20.49 -8.67
CA PHE A 121 -13.23 21.51 -7.63
C PHE A 121 -12.12 21.36 -6.59
N PHE A 122 -11.92 20.16 -6.04
CA PHE A 122 -10.90 19.92 -5.02
C PHE A 122 -9.48 20.13 -5.57
N VAL A 123 -9.20 19.71 -6.80
CA VAL A 123 -7.92 20.01 -7.46
C VAL A 123 -7.70 21.52 -7.55
N LYS A 124 -8.71 22.28 -8.02
CA LYS A 124 -8.62 23.74 -8.13
C LYS A 124 -8.43 24.41 -6.77
N ALA A 125 -9.21 24.01 -5.76
CA ALA A 125 -9.09 24.55 -4.41
C ALA A 125 -7.69 24.32 -3.83
N LYS A 126 -7.16 23.10 -3.96
CA LYS A 126 -5.80 22.73 -3.55
C LYS A 126 -4.74 23.61 -4.21
N GLN A 127 -4.82 23.82 -5.53
CA GLN A 127 -3.91 24.70 -6.28
C GLN A 127 -3.92 26.13 -5.73
N LEU A 128 -5.11 26.70 -5.50
CA LEU A 128 -5.25 28.08 -5.00
C LEU A 128 -4.70 28.22 -3.58
N CYS A 129 -5.01 27.26 -2.69
CA CYS A 129 -4.52 27.25 -1.31
C CYS A 129 -3.00 27.11 -1.25
N VAL A 130 -2.43 26.16 -2.01
CA VAL A 130 -0.96 25.95 -2.09
C VAL A 130 -0.27 27.19 -2.65
N LYS A 131 -0.82 27.81 -3.70
CA LYS A 131 -0.27 29.02 -4.29
C LYS A 131 -0.25 30.18 -3.29
N LEU A 132 -1.37 30.41 -2.58
CA LEU A 132 -1.46 31.46 -1.57
C LEU A 132 -0.51 31.20 -0.39
N ALA A 133 -0.40 29.96 0.06
CA ALA A 133 0.52 29.57 1.13
C ALA A 133 1.99 29.79 0.72
N ALA A 134 2.37 29.40 -0.50
CA ALA A 134 3.72 29.57 -1.03
C ALA A 134 4.16 31.04 -1.17
N GLN A 135 3.21 31.97 -1.33
CA GLN A 135 3.51 33.41 -1.33
C GLN A 135 3.86 33.95 0.07
N ARG A 136 3.43 33.27 1.13
CA ARG A 136 3.60 33.70 2.52
C ARG A 136 4.74 32.98 3.22
N THR A 137 5.12 31.79 2.76
CA THR A 137 6.11 30.95 3.44
C THR A 137 6.69 29.88 2.53
N ASN A 138 7.82 29.30 2.95
CA ASN A 138 8.42 28.17 2.26
C ASN A 138 7.69 26.88 2.65
N LEU A 139 7.20 26.17 1.63
CA LEU A 139 6.52 24.89 1.80
C LEU A 139 7.48 23.73 1.57
N ASN A 140 7.26 22.65 2.31
CA ASN A 140 7.88 21.36 2.07
C ASN A 140 7.44 20.78 0.71
N ARG A 141 8.19 19.77 0.24
CA ARG A 141 7.87 19.07 -1.00
C ARG A 141 6.45 18.49 -0.98
N ARG A 142 6.11 17.78 0.10
CA ARG A 142 4.79 17.18 0.31
C ARG A 142 3.85 18.14 1.05
N LYS A 143 2.57 18.10 0.66
CA LYS A 143 1.56 19.08 1.03
C LYS A 143 0.25 18.39 1.39
N ILE A 144 -0.41 18.88 2.43
CA ILE A 144 -1.75 18.49 2.86
C ILE A 144 -2.56 19.78 2.89
N THR A 145 -3.69 19.82 2.19
CA THR A 145 -4.62 20.95 2.25
C THR A 145 -5.86 20.51 3.00
N ILE A 146 -6.24 21.24 4.04
CA ILE A 146 -7.45 20.97 4.81
C ILE A 146 -8.41 22.12 4.58
N LEU A 147 -9.55 21.81 3.95
CA LEU A 147 -10.60 22.80 3.72
C LEU A 147 -11.51 22.91 4.93
N ASN A 148 -12.08 24.09 5.16
CA ASN A 148 -13.05 24.31 6.24
C ASN A 148 -14.48 23.86 5.89
N THR A 149 -14.75 23.47 4.65
CA THR A 149 -16.08 23.10 4.17
C THR A 149 -15.99 21.98 3.13
N GLU A 150 -17.13 21.60 2.56
CA GLU A 150 -17.32 20.51 1.58
C GLU A 150 -17.09 19.11 2.16
N HIS A 151 -17.30 18.09 1.33
CA HIS A 151 -17.21 16.69 1.73
C HIS A 151 -16.40 15.90 0.71
N GLY A 152 -15.14 15.61 1.05
CA GLY A 152 -14.28 14.80 0.21
C GLY A 152 -12.86 14.64 0.76
N ALA A 153 -12.17 13.65 0.22
CA ALA A 153 -10.76 13.40 0.43
C ALA A 153 -10.16 12.98 -0.91
N MET A 154 -8.93 13.37 -1.18
CA MET A 154 -8.22 12.97 -2.38
C MET A 154 -6.72 13.20 -2.29
N TYR A 155 -5.98 12.37 -3.01
CA TYR A 155 -4.60 12.59 -3.38
C TYR A 155 -4.51 13.07 -4.83
N GLY A 156 -3.58 13.98 -5.10
CA GLY A 156 -3.17 14.35 -6.46
C GLY A 156 -1.66 14.50 -6.53
N GLU A 157 -1.05 13.99 -7.60
CA GLU A 157 0.41 13.87 -7.72
C GLU A 157 1.18 15.19 -7.53
N ARG A 158 0.62 16.30 -8.03
CA ARG A 158 1.30 17.61 -8.00
C ARG A 158 1.06 18.38 -6.71
N GLU A 159 -0.19 18.43 -6.28
CA GLU A 159 -0.59 19.30 -5.16
C GLU A 159 -0.70 18.57 -3.82
N GLY A 160 -0.57 17.23 -3.80
CA GLY A 160 -0.59 16.41 -2.58
C GLY A 160 -1.99 16.05 -2.12
N VAL A 161 -2.15 15.94 -0.80
CA VAL A 161 -3.39 15.49 -0.14
C VAL A 161 -4.37 16.65 0.04
N LEU A 162 -5.66 16.37 -0.08
CA LEU A 162 -6.75 17.22 0.37
C LEU A 162 -7.74 16.43 1.21
N ILE A 163 -8.17 16.99 2.35
CA ILE A 163 -9.27 16.47 3.16
C ILE A 163 -10.20 17.61 3.57
N THR A 164 -11.45 17.29 3.88
CA THR A 164 -12.46 18.23 4.38
C THR A 164 -12.94 17.84 5.79
N PRO A 165 -13.75 18.66 6.49
CA PRO A 165 -13.99 18.48 7.93
C PRO A 165 -14.62 17.13 8.31
N ARG A 166 -15.58 16.63 7.53
CA ARG A 166 -16.25 15.34 7.80
C ARG A 166 -15.36 14.12 7.62
N LEU A 167 -14.26 14.29 6.90
CA LEU A 167 -13.28 13.23 6.61
C LEU A 167 -11.92 13.56 7.25
N SER A 168 -11.89 14.48 8.23
CA SER A 168 -10.68 14.83 8.98
C SER A 168 -10.48 13.89 10.17
N PHE A 169 -10.14 12.64 9.88
CA PHE A 169 -9.76 11.64 10.88
C PHE A 169 -8.60 10.77 10.39
N ASN A 170 -7.96 10.02 11.32
CA ASN A 170 -6.71 9.31 11.08
C ASN A 170 -6.71 8.49 9.79
N SER A 171 -7.61 7.51 9.66
CA SER A 171 -7.55 6.55 8.55
C SER A 171 -7.66 7.22 7.19
N VAL A 172 -8.53 8.22 7.02
CA VAL A 172 -8.62 8.97 5.76
C VAL A 172 -7.33 9.72 5.48
N LEU A 173 -6.79 10.45 6.45
CA LEU A 173 -5.59 11.24 6.19
C LEU A 173 -4.39 10.34 5.88
N THR A 174 -4.20 9.25 6.62
CA THR A 174 -3.13 8.29 6.35
C THR A 174 -3.32 7.59 5.01
N HIS A 175 -4.55 7.24 4.63
CA HIS A 175 -4.89 6.66 3.33
C HIS A 175 -4.46 7.57 2.18
N GLU A 176 -4.88 8.85 2.21
CA GLU A 176 -4.51 9.81 1.17
C GLU A 176 -3.00 10.08 1.13
N MET A 177 -2.33 10.06 2.28
CA MET A 177 -0.88 10.17 2.34
C MET A 177 -0.17 8.96 1.73
N VAL A 178 -0.69 7.75 1.89
CA VAL A 178 -0.10 6.53 1.33
C VAL A 178 -0.18 6.50 -0.20
N HIS A 179 -1.19 7.12 -0.82
CA HIS A 179 -1.20 7.33 -2.27
C HIS A 179 0.04 8.09 -2.78
N SER A 180 0.70 8.89 -1.94
CA SER A 180 1.94 9.58 -2.30
C SER A 180 3.15 8.67 -2.53
N PHE A 181 3.01 7.39 -2.18
CA PHE A 181 3.99 6.32 -2.39
C PHE A 181 3.64 5.40 -3.56
N TYR A 182 2.70 5.79 -4.43
CA TYR A 182 2.26 5.00 -5.58
C TYR A 182 1.53 3.70 -5.21
N ILE A 183 0.88 3.69 -4.05
CA ILE A 183 -0.01 2.61 -3.64
C ILE A 183 -1.45 3.00 -4.01
N GLY A 184 -2.16 2.12 -4.70
CA GLY A 184 -3.57 2.27 -5.04
C GLY A 184 -4.50 1.76 -3.95
N HIS A 185 -5.81 1.80 -4.20
CA HIS A 185 -6.78 1.16 -3.31
C HIS A 185 -6.56 -0.35 -3.23
N SER A 186 -6.98 -0.97 -2.13
CA SER A 186 -7.03 -2.42 -2.02
C SER A 186 -8.36 -2.97 -2.51
N TYR A 187 -8.30 -4.18 -3.06
CA TYR A 187 -9.40 -4.86 -3.71
C TYR A 187 -9.71 -6.18 -3.01
N SER A 188 -10.86 -6.76 -3.32
CA SER A 188 -11.21 -8.16 -3.07
C SER A 188 -11.46 -8.86 -4.40
N ASP A 189 -11.16 -10.16 -4.48
CA ASP A 189 -11.49 -11.00 -5.63
C ASP A 189 -13.00 -11.26 -5.82
N ARG A 190 -13.81 -10.89 -4.83
CA ARG A 190 -15.28 -10.96 -4.89
C ARG A 190 -15.81 -10.07 -6.01
N GLN A 191 -16.72 -10.63 -6.81
CA GLN A 191 -17.39 -9.91 -7.90
C GLN A 191 -18.54 -9.03 -7.39
N ILE A 192 -18.23 -8.12 -6.47
CA ILE A 192 -19.20 -7.21 -5.83
C ILE A 192 -18.71 -5.76 -5.93
N THR A 193 -19.64 -4.84 -6.14
CA THR A 193 -19.38 -3.40 -6.01
C THR A 193 -19.88 -2.95 -4.65
N ILE A 194 -18.96 -2.55 -3.77
CA ILE A 194 -19.29 -2.20 -2.36
C ILE A 194 -19.92 -0.82 -2.27
N PHE A 195 -19.44 0.12 -3.10
CA PHE A 195 -19.96 1.48 -3.15
C PHE A 195 -20.28 1.88 -4.60
N PRO A 196 -21.35 2.68 -4.83
CA PRO A 196 -21.73 3.10 -6.18
C PRO A 196 -20.65 3.83 -6.98
N PHE A 197 -19.69 4.47 -6.29
CA PHE A 197 -18.58 5.21 -6.91
C PHE A 197 -17.32 4.36 -7.10
N ALA A 198 -17.32 3.11 -6.63
CA ALA A 198 -16.15 2.24 -6.60
C ALA A 198 -16.21 1.19 -7.71
N ASN A 199 -15.04 0.71 -8.11
CA ASN A 199 -14.90 -0.42 -9.03
C ASN A 199 -15.29 -1.75 -8.35
N VAL A 200 -15.50 -2.80 -9.14
CA VAL A 200 -15.73 -4.16 -8.63
C VAL A 200 -14.54 -4.58 -7.75
N GLY A 201 -14.83 -5.05 -6.54
CA GLY A 201 -13.87 -5.48 -5.53
C GLY A 201 -13.18 -4.35 -4.76
N GLU A 202 -13.23 -3.11 -5.23
CA GLU A 202 -12.53 -1.98 -4.61
C GLU A 202 -13.08 -1.67 -3.21
N TYR A 203 -12.18 -1.39 -2.26
CA TYR A 203 -12.47 -1.27 -0.82
C TYR A 203 -12.97 -2.58 -0.18
N GLY A 204 -12.71 -3.73 -0.81
CA GLY A 204 -13.11 -5.05 -0.33
C GLY A 204 -12.17 -5.67 0.70
N ASP A 205 -10.93 -5.21 0.78
CA ASP A 205 -9.95 -5.71 1.75
C ASP A 205 -10.11 -4.98 3.10
N ARG A 206 -10.89 -5.53 4.02
CA ARG A 206 -11.14 -4.90 5.32
C ARG A 206 -9.92 -4.84 6.24
N TYR A 207 -8.84 -5.55 5.92
CA TYR A 207 -7.61 -5.64 6.70
C TYR A 207 -6.55 -4.60 6.30
N ASP A 208 -6.81 -3.80 5.26
CA ASP A 208 -5.85 -2.83 4.75
C ASP A 208 -6.35 -1.40 4.80
N LEU A 209 -5.44 -0.49 5.16
CA LEU A 209 -5.69 0.96 5.16
C LEU A 209 -6.16 1.46 3.79
N MET A 210 -5.71 0.87 2.68
CA MET A 210 -6.10 1.27 1.33
C MET A 210 -7.51 0.84 0.94
N SER A 211 -8.27 0.25 1.88
CA SER A 211 -9.72 0.07 1.80
C SER A 211 -10.48 0.97 2.79
N THR A 212 -9.93 2.11 3.21
CA THR A 212 -10.49 3.00 4.26
C THR A 212 -12.00 3.26 4.17
N ALA A 213 -12.62 3.27 2.99
CA ALA A 213 -14.08 3.42 2.90
C ALA A 213 -14.89 2.30 3.60
N ASN A 214 -14.33 1.10 3.78
CA ASN A 214 -14.97 -0.10 4.35
C ASN A 214 -14.03 -0.92 5.25
N ALA A 215 -12.87 -0.38 5.61
CA ALA A 215 -11.88 -1.07 6.44
C ALA A 215 -12.31 -1.20 7.91
N TRP A 216 -11.73 -2.15 8.62
CA TRP A 216 -11.98 -2.36 10.04
C TRP A 216 -11.15 -1.41 10.91
N MET A 217 -11.82 -0.34 11.34
CA MET A 217 -11.22 0.74 12.14
C MET A 217 -11.62 0.64 13.59
N PHE A 218 -10.85 1.31 14.45
CA PHE A 218 -11.19 1.54 15.85
C PHE A 218 -11.28 3.04 16.15
N MET A 219 -11.97 3.38 17.24
CA MET A 219 -12.08 4.77 17.69
C MET A 219 -10.78 5.21 18.35
N SER A 220 -10.22 6.34 17.89
CA SER A 220 -9.03 6.97 18.47
C SER A 220 -9.32 8.41 18.91
N ARG A 221 -8.32 9.08 19.50
CA ARG A 221 -8.44 10.51 19.87
C ARG A 221 -8.79 11.43 18.70
N TYR A 222 -8.34 11.10 17.49
CA TYR A 222 -8.53 11.94 16.29
C TYR A 222 -9.48 11.27 15.27
N GLY A 223 -10.53 10.62 15.79
CA GLY A 223 -11.54 9.91 15.00
C GLY A 223 -11.15 8.46 14.71
N LEU A 224 -11.73 7.88 13.66
CA LEU A 224 -11.44 6.49 13.30
C LEU A 224 -9.99 6.32 12.83
N SER A 225 -9.36 5.22 13.26
CA SER A 225 -7.96 4.90 13.00
C SER A 225 -7.82 3.42 12.66
N GLY A 226 -6.72 3.08 11.99
CA GLY A 226 -6.47 1.73 11.50
C GLY A 226 -7.30 1.35 10.26
N PRO A 227 -7.18 0.12 9.78
CA PRO A 227 -6.15 -0.87 10.14
C PRO A 227 -4.74 -0.42 9.70
N GLY A 228 -3.72 -1.23 10.00
CA GLY A 228 -2.39 -1.04 9.39
C GLY A 228 -2.38 -1.31 7.88
N LEU A 229 -1.23 -1.11 7.24
CA LEU A 229 -1.01 -1.55 5.86
C LEU A 229 -0.82 -3.08 5.81
N ASN A 230 -1.31 -3.70 4.75
CA ASN A 230 -1.05 -5.10 4.44
C ASN A 230 0.40 -5.33 4.02
N GLY A 231 0.82 -6.57 4.14
CA GLY A 231 2.14 -7.12 3.91
C GLY A 231 2.68 -6.84 2.52
N PRO A 232 1.90 -7.01 1.43
CA PRO A 232 2.32 -6.56 0.10
C PRO A 232 2.70 -5.08 0.05
N HIS A 233 1.89 -4.20 0.63
CA HIS A 233 2.19 -2.76 0.68
C HIS A 233 3.42 -2.47 1.55
N LEU A 234 3.54 -3.13 2.71
CA LEU A 234 4.72 -3.01 3.57
C LEU A 234 6.00 -3.51 2.86
N ASP A 235 5.94 -4.60 2.12
CA ASP A 235 7.07 -5.10 1.32
C ASP A 235 7.43 -4.14 0.18
N TYR A 236 6.44 -3.65 -0.57
CA TYR A 236 6.64 -2.69 -1.66
C TYR A 236 7.36 -1.41 -1.18
N LEU A 237 7.01 -0.92 0.02
CA LEU A 237 7.65 0.23 0.65
C LEU A 237 9.01 -0.08 1.30
N GLY A 238 9.36 -1.37 1.40
CA GLY A 238 10.55 -1.82 2.13
C GLY A 238 10.44 -1.65 3.65
N TRP A 239 9.23 -1.66 4.19
CA TRP A 239 8.98 -1.55 5.64
C TRP A 239 9.02 -2.91 6.34
N LEU A 240 9.03 -4.00 5.57
CA LEU A 240 9.37 -5.33 6.07
C LEU A 240 10.89 -5.57 6.01
N PRO A 241 11.50 -6.15 7.06
CA PRO A 241 12.88 -6.58 7.01
C PRO A 241 13.02 -7.79 6.06
N SER A 242 13.87 -7.68 5.04
CA SER A 242 13.97 -8.67 3.95
C SER A 242 14.37 -10.07 4.42
N ASN A 243 15.09 -10.18 5.53
CA ASN A 243 15.45 -11.46 6.15
C ASN A 243 14.28 -12.12 6.90
N ARG A 244 13.10 -11.49 6.97
CA ARG A 244 11.86 -12.06 7.52
C ARG A 244 10.74 -12.14 6.48
N ILE A 245 11.10 -12.14 5.20
CA ILE A 245 10.20 -12.44 4.08
C ILE A 245 10.61 -13.77 3.47
N LEU A 246 9.70 -14.75 3.46
CA LEU A 246 9.96 -16.08 2.92
C LEU A 246 9.45 -16.19 1.49
N TYR A 247 10.33 -16.52 0.55
CA TYR A 247 9.90 -16.94 -0.78
C TYR A 247 9.83 -18.47 -0.85
N PHE A 248 8.60 -19.02 -0.85
CA PHE A 248 8.36 -20.45 -0.72
C PHE A 248 8.89 -21.25 -1.93
N GLY A 249 9.50 -22.41 -1.66
CA GLY A 249 10.03 -23.31 -2.69
C GLY A 249 11.33 -22.89 -3.35
N ARG A 250 11.94 -21.75 -2.95
CA ARG A 250 13.28 -21.35 -3.43
C ARG A 250 14.36 -22.35 -3.07
N ASP A 251 14.23 -23.01 -1.92
CA ASP A 251 15.13 -24.08 -1.45
C ASP A 251 14.82 -25.46 -2.06
N GLY A 252 13.88 -25.51 -3.01
CA GLY A 252 13.44 -26.75 -3.66
C GLY A 252 12.39 -27.55 -2.89
N LYS A 253 11.99 -27.12 -1.69
CA LYS A 253 10.94 -27.82 -0.93
C LYS A 253 9.55 -27.49 -1.47
N SER A 254 8.75 -28.53 -1.65
CA SER A 254 7.33 -28.43 -2.02
C SER A 254 6.39 -28.49 -0.82
N ASN A 255 6.90 -28.79 0.38
CA ASN A 255 6.10 -28.99 1.59
C ASN A 255 6.86 -28.50 2.82
N SER A 256 6.27 -27.64 3.66
CA SER A 256 6.88 -27.19 4.91
C SER A 256 5.85 -26.67 5.91
N ILE A 257 6.15 -26.84 7.20
CA ILE A 257 5.49 -26.13 8.29
C ILE A 257 6.27 -24.85 8.57
N ILE A 258 5.59 -23.70 8.54
CA ILE A 258 6.19 -22.38 8.68
C ILE A 258 5.49 -21.63 9.81
N ARG A 259 6.28 -20.91 10.61
CA ARG A 259 5.77 -19.99 11.63
C ARG A 259 5.71 -18.57 11.07
N LEU A 260 4.61 -17.88 11.35
CA LEU A 260 4.36 -16.50 10.94
C LEU A 260 4.05 -15.66 12.18
N SER A 261 4.79 -14.58 12.40
CA SER A 261 4.50 -13.58 13.44
C SER A 261 3.47 -12.58 12.93
N SER A 262 2.70 -12.00 13.85
CA SER A 262 1.71 -11.00 13.46
C SER A 262 2.35 -9.71 12.95
N LEU A 263 1.78 -9.13 11.89
CA LEU A 263 2.11 -7.78 11.41
C LEU A 263 1.52 -6.67 12.30
N SER A 264 0.58 -7.01 13.17
CA SER A 264 -0.12 -6.05 14.04
C SER A 264 0.69 -5.64 15.27
N ILE A 265 1.89 -6.20 15.47
CA ILE A 265 2.80 -5.88 16.57
C ILE A 265 4.15 -5.37 16.03
N PRO A 266 4.90 -4.58 16.83
CA PRO A 266 6.25 -4.18 16.46
C PRO A 266 7.15 -5.38 16.11
N HIS A 267 7.83 -5.33 14.97
CA HIS A 267 8.64 -6.42 14.43
C HIS A 267 9.74 -6.86 15.40
N ALA A 268 10.27 -5.94 16.21
CA ALA A 268 11.30 -6.23 17.21
C ALA A 268 10.81 -7.13 18.36
N LEU A 269 9.49 -7.30 18.54
CA LEU A 269 8.91 -8.17 19.56
C LEU A 269 8.71 -9.61 19.07
N SER A 270 9.11 -9.93 17.83
CA SER A 270 8.93 -11.23 17.22
C SER A 270 10.13 -11.67 16.38
N ASN A 271 10.25 -12.97 16.11
CA ASN A 271 11.41 -13.55 15.41
C ASN A 271 11.07 -14.46 14.23
N ASP A 272 9.79 -14.83 14.02
CA ASP A 272 9.41 -15.76 12.94
C ASP A 272 9.27 -15.04 11.58
N TRP A 273 8.75 -15.65 10.53
CA TRP A 273 8.51 -14.90 9.27
C TRP A 273 7.42 -13.82 9.48
N LEU A 274 7.44 -12.74 8.70
CA LEU A 274 6.38 -11.70 8.71
C LEU A 274 5.48 -11.81 7.48
N LEU A 275 6.03 -12.29 6.37
CA LEU A 275 5.35 -12.44 5.10
C LEU A 275 5.87 -13.70 4.40
N ILE A 276 4.96 -14.47 3.83
CA ILE A 276 5.30 -15.59 2.95
C ILE A 276 4.82 -15.26 1.54
N MET A 277 5.71 -15.34 0.56
CA MET A 277 5.41 -15.22 -0.86
C MET A 277 5.40 -16.62 -1.48
N ILE A 278 4.26 -17.03 -2.03
CA ILE A 278 4.08 -18.30 -2.73
C ILE A 278 3.94 -17.98 -4.23
N PRO A 279 4.93 -18.33 -5.06
CA PRO A 279 4.86 -18.08 -6.49
C PRO A 279 3.84 -19.00 -7.16
N PHE A 280 3.18 -18.46 -8.17
CA PHE A 280 2.19 -19.21 -8.95
C PHE A 280 2.34 -19.07 -10.46
N ASP A 281 3.19 -18.15 -10.93
CA ASP A 281 3.45 -17.95 -12.36
C ASP A 281 4.89 -18.33 -12.69
N LYS A 282 5.03 -19.11 -13.77
CA LYS A 282 6.33 -19.52 -14.29
C LYS A 282 7.01 -18.41 -15.08
N ASN A 283 6.24 -17.59 -15.77
CA ASN A 283 6.79 -16.58 -16.66
C ASN A 283 7.21 -15.34 -15.87
N ASP A 284 6.57 -15.09 -14.73
CA ASP A 284 6.88 -13.98 -13.85
C ASP A 284 6.98 -14.44 -12.37
N PRO A 285 8.19 -14.61 -11.82
CA PRO A 285 8.36 -15.02 -10.43
C PRO A 285 7.91 -13.96 -9.42
N ALA A 286 7.58 -12.73 -9.85
CA ALA A 286 6.99 -11.69 -9.02
C ALA A 286 5.48 -11.88 -8.81
N ASN A 287 4.82 -12.71 -9.62
CA ASN A 287 3.43 -13.10 -9.43
C ASN A 287 3.33 -14.14 -8.31
N VAL A 288 2.97 -13.64 -7.13
CA VAL A 288 2.92 -14.40 -5.88
C VAL A 288 1.59 -14.18 -5.17
N PHE A 289 1.12 -15.22 -4.49
CA PHE A 289 0.22 -15.04 -3.36
C PHE A 289 1.06 -14.70 -2.14
N THR A 290 0.58 -13.81 -1.31
CA THR A 290 1.20 -13.46 -0.04
C THR A 290 0.34 -13.94 1.10
N LEU A 291 0.97 -14.41 2.17
CA LEU A 291 0.31 -14.79 3.42
C LEU A 291 0.85 -13.92 4.54
N GLU A 292 -0.06 -13.33 5.31
CA GLU A 292 0.25 -12.53 6.50
C GLU A 292 -0.63 -12.94 7.69
N PHE A 293 -0.15 -12.67 8.90
CA PHE A 293 -0.90 -12.90 10.12
C PHE A 293 -1.33 -11.58 10.77
N ARG A 294 -2.64 -11.39 10.96
CA ARG A 294 -3.24 -10.19 11.57
C ARG A 294 -3.92 -10.55 12.88
N THR A 295 -3.79 -9.67 13.88
CA THR A 295 -4.33 -9.87 15.23
C THR A 295 -4.96 -8.56 15.74
N PRO A 296 -5.99 -8.62 16.61
CA PRO A 296 -6.78 -7.45 17.01
C PRO A 296 -6.09 -6.58 18.06
N VAL A 297 -4.91 -6.09 17.73
CA VAL A 297 -4.08 -5.25 18.60
C VAL A 297 -3.52 -4.06 17.84
N ASN A 298 -3.15 -3.00 18.56
CA ASN A 298 -2.57 -1.77 18.02
C ASN A 298 -3.42 -1.18 16.88
N TYR A 299 -2.83 -0.92 15.71
CA TYR A 299 -3.57 -0.36 14.58
C TYR A 299 -4.64 -1.29 14.02
N ASP A 300 -4.55 -2.59 14.31
CA ASP A 300 -5.53 -3.59 13.88
C ASP A 300 -6.57 -3.88 14.97
N SER A 301 -6.67 -3.07 16.02
CA SER A 301 -7.68 -3.29 17.09
C SER A 301 -9.13 -3.27 16.60
N GLY A 302 -9.39 -2.78 15.38
CA GLY A 302 -10.70 -2.83 14.75
C GLY A 302 -11.05 -4.17 14.11
N ILE A 303 -10.07 -5.05 13.86
CA ILE A 303 -10.33 -6.38 13.29
C ILE A 303 -11.01 -7.26 14.33
N THR A 304 -11.82 -8.23 13.86
CA THR A 304 -12.71 -8.99 14.75
C THR A 304 -12.05 -10.22 15.38
N GLN A 305 -11.01 -10.77 14.74
CA GLN A 305 -10.36 -12.00 15.17
C GLN A 305 -8.94 -12.13 14.60
N GLU A 306 -8.17 -13.04 15.18
CA GLU A 306 -6.85 -13.42 14.68
C GLU A 306 -7.02 -14.28 13.41
N ALA A 307 -6.37 -13.88 12.33
CA ALA A 307 -6.52 -14.56 11.04
C ALA A 307 -5.26 -14.49 10.21
N ILE A 308 -5.05 -15.57 9.44
CA ILE A 308 -4.20 -15.53 8.27
C ILE A 308 -5.04 -14.97 7.12
N VAL A 309 -4.52 -13.98 6.41
CA VAL A 309 -5.16 -13.45 5.19
C VAL A 309 -4.22 -13.64 4.00
N ILE A 310 -4.83 -13.82 2.83
CA ILE A 310 -4.12 -14.07 1.58
C ILE A 310 -4.34 -12.86 0.69
N HIS A 311 -3.26 -12.31 0.12
CA HIS A 311 -3.36 -11.30 -0.92
C HIS A 311 -2.66 -11.73 -2.19
N LYS A 312 -3.20 -11.30 -3.32
CA LYS A 312 -2.51 -11.26 -4.61
C LYS A 312 -2.10 -9.82 -4.90
N VAL A 313 -0.96 -9.65 -5.54
CA VAL A 313 -0.46 -8.35 -5.98
C VAL A 313 -0.83 -8.12 -7.45
N ASP A 314 -1.31 -6.91 -7.77
CA ASP A 314 -1.55 -6.47 -9.13
C ASP A 314 -0.87 -5.11 -9.36
N ARG A 315 -0.05 -4.99 -10.41
CA ARG A 315 0.56 -3.71 -10.82
C ARG A 315 -0.21 -3.15 -12.01
N LYS A 316 -0.67 -1.90 -11.91
CA LYS A 316 -1.34 -1.20 -13.02
C LYS A 316 -0.66 0.14 -13.25
N GLY A 317 0.08 0.25 -14.35
CA GLY A 317 0.92 1.42 -14.63
C GLY A 317 2.03 1.55 -13.57
N ILE A 318 2.15 2.72 -12.96
CA ILE A 318 3.10 2.99 -11.88
C ILE A 318 2.58 2.63 -10.49
N ASN A 319 1.28 2.34 -10.36
CA ASN A 319 0.63 2.12 -9.08
C ASN A 319 0.63 0.63 -8.70
N TYR A 320 0.85 0.39 -7.41
CA TYR A 320 0.86 -0.93 -6.79
C TYR A 320 -0.46 -1.17 -6.06
N TYR A 321 -1.16 -2.25 -6.41
CA TYR A 321 -2.44 -2.65 -5.82
C TYR A 321 -2.31 -4.02 -5.17
N SER A 322 -3.13 -4.26 -4.14
CA SER A 322 -3.33 -5.58 -3.58
C SER A 322 -4.80 -5.99 -3.70
N THR A 323 -5.01 -7.30 -3.83
CA THR A 323 -6.33 -7.93 -3.87
C THR A 323 -6.37 -9.01 -2.80
N ILE A 324 -7.22 -8.87 -1.78
CA ILE A 324 -7.48 -9.94 -0.81
C ILE A 324 -8.18 -11.10 -1.53
N VAL A 325 -7.74 -12.31 -1.25
CA VAL A 325 -8.23 -13.55 -1.86
C VAL A 325 -9.18 -14.23 -0.89
N THR A 326 -10.38 -14.54 -1.36
CA THR A 326 -11.38 -15.24 -0.57
C THR A 326 -10.95 -16.69 -0.29
N HIS A 327 -10.98 -17.08 0.98
CA HIS A 327 -10.70 -18.46 1.37
C HIS A 327 -11.94 -19.36 1.21
N SER A 328 -13.13 -18.82 1.48
CA SER A 328 -14.42 -19.51 1.28
C SER A 328 -15.49 -18.50 0.86
N ARG A 329 -16.70 -18.98 0.46
CA ARG A 329 -17.76 -18.16 -0.19
C ARG A 329 -17.95 -16.77 0.41
N ASP A 330 -17.85 -16.65 1.73
CA ASP A 330 -18.12 -15.40 2.45
C ASP A 330 -16.97 -14.92 3.35
N TYR A 331 -15.87 -15.67 3.46
CA TYR A 331 -14.79 -15.39 4.41
C TYR A 331 -13.43 -15.21 3.73
N ASP A 332 -12.75 -14.14 4.14
CA ASP A 332 -11.36 -13.87 3.74
C ASP A 332 -10.38 -14.48 4.76
N GLU A 333 -10.86 -14.72 5.98
CA GLU A 333 -10.09 -15.21 7.11
C GLU A 333 -9.77 -16.69 7.02
N MET A 334 -8.51 -17.02 7.25
CA MET A 334 -8.08 -18.36 7.58
C MET A 334 -7.79 -18.48 9.08
N MET A 335 -8.69 -19.14 9.80
CA MET A 335 -8.56 -19.48 11.21
C MET A 335 -7.87 -20.83 11.42
N ALA A 336 -7.49 -21.16 12.65
CA ALA A 336 -6.97 -22.49 12.97
C ALA A 336 -7.93 -23.60 12.47
N GLY A 337 -7.38 -24.56 11.72
CA GLY A 337 -8.12 -25.65 11.10
C GLY A 337 -8.60 -25.39 9.67
N THR A 338 -8.57 -24.14 9.18
CA THR A 338 -8.99 -23.83 7.81
C THR A 338 -7.93 -24.18 6.77
N GLU A 339 -8.36 -24.42 5.54
CA GLU A 339 -7.50 -24.85 4.45
C GLU A 339 -7.89 -24.21 3.11
N TRP A 340 -7.01 -23.40 2.56
CA TRP A 340 -7.16 -22.82 1.23
C TRP A 340 -6.44 -23.67 0.18
N VAL A 341 -7.11 -23.93 -0.94
CA VAL A 341 -6.58 -24.68 -2.08
C VAL A 341 -6.79 -23.88 -3.35
N GLN A 342 -5.70 -23.66 -4.10
CA GLN A 342 -5.72 -22.99 -5.39
C GLN A 342 -5.18 -23.91 -6.48
N PHE A 343 -5.97 -24.08 -7.53
CA PHE A 343 -5.53 -24.72 -8.77
C PHE A 343 -4.94 -23.65 -9.69
N LEU A 344 -3.73 -23.89 -10.17
CA LEU A 344 -3.01 -23.00 -11.09
C LEU A 344 -3.26 -23.41 -12.53
N GLU A 345 -2.88 -22.55 -13.48
CA GLU A 345 -2.97 -22.88 -14.90
C GLU A 345 -2.25 -24.20 -15.25
N ARG A 346 -2.79 -24.91 -16.23
CA ARG A 346 -2.27 -26.21 -16.64
C ARG A 346 -0.83 -26.08 -17.10
N ASP A 347 0.04 -26.88 -16.50
CA ASP A 347 1.42 -27.02 -16.93
C ASP A 347 1.44 -27.68 -18.32
N ARG A 348 2.01 -26.98 -19.31
CA ARG A 348 2.09 -27.46 -20.69
C ARG A 348 2.92 -28.73 -20.83
N LEU A 349 3.94 -28.92 -19.98
CA LEU A 349 4.88 -30.06 -20.04
C LEU A 349 4.30 -31.29 -19.34
N THR A 350 3.84 -31.12 -18.09
CA THR A 350 3.34 -32.26 -17.29
C THR A 350 1.87 -32.55 -17.55
N LYS A 351 1.15 -31.64 -18.23
CA LYS A 351 -0.30 -31.71 -18.48
C LYS A 351 -1.17 -31.73 -17.22
N VAL A 352 -0.59 -31.46 -16.05
CA VAL A 352 -1.25 -31.40 -14.74
C VAL A 352 -1.50 -29.95 -14.34
N TYR A 353 -2.53 -29.71 -13.54
CA TYR A 353 -2.76 -28.42 -12.89
C TYR A 353 -1.95 -28.39 -11.59
N PRO A 354 -0.90 -27.55 -11.47
CA PRO A 354 -0.22 -27.37 -10.20
C PRO A 354 -1.21 -26.84 -9.16
N THR A 355 -0.95 -27.13 -7.90
CA THR A 355 -1.82 -26.83 -6.78
C THR A 355 -1.01 -26.18 -5.68
N ILE A 356 -1.58 -25.15 -5.07
CA ILE A 356 -1.11 -24.58 -3.81
C ILE A 356 -2.15 -24.92 -2.76
N LYS A 357 -1.70 -25.45 -1.62
CA LYS A 357 -2.51 -25.73 -0.45
C LYS A 357 -1.88 -25.08 0.77
N VAL A 358 -2.66 -24.30 1.49
CA VAL A 358 -2.27 -23.62 2.72
C VAL A 358 -3.25 -24.03 3.79
N ARG A 359 -2.76 -24.56 4.91
CA ARG A 359 -3.58 -24.93 6.07
C ARG A 359 -3.06 -24.22 7.31
N VAL A 360 -3.96 -23.60 8.07
CA VAL A 360 -3.61 -23.02 9.36
C VAL A 360 -3.66 -24.12 10.41
N GLU A 361 -2.51 -24.60 10.85
CA GLU A 361 -2.42 -25.69 11.81
C GLU A 361 -2.78 -25.23 13.23
N ARG A 362 -2.31 -24.03 13.60
CA ARG A 362 -2.53 -23.47 14.94
C ARG A 362 -2.34 -21.96 14.95
N ILE A 363 -3.09 -21.28 15.80
CA ILE A 363 -2.84 -19.88 16.19
C ILE A 363 -2.52 -19.86 17.69
N ASP A 364 -1.43 -19.20 18.07
CA ASP A 364 -1.02 -18.92 19.44
C ASP A 364 -1.15 -17.40 19.66
N GLY A 365 -2.35 -16.96 20.02
CA GLY A 365 -2.67 -15.55 20.21
C GLY A 365 -1.88 -14.90 21.34
N ALA A 366 -1.53 -15.65 22.39
CA ALA A 366 -0.70 -15.12 23.47
C ALA A 366 0.71 -14.76 22.99
N ARG A 367 1.27 -15.55 22.06
CA ARG A 367 2.57 -15.26 21.44
C ARG A 367 2.48 -14.47 20.15
N GLN A 368 1.29 -14.20 19.65
CA GLN A 368 1.06 -13.49 18.38
C GLN A 368 1.76 -14.21 17.21
N VAL A 369 1.66 -15.55 17.19
CA VAL A 369 2.27 -16.43 16.17
C VAL A 369 1.25 -17.43 15.62
N ALA A 370 1.25 -17.61 14.30
CA ALA A 370 0.50 -18.65 13.60
C ALA A 370 1.45 -19.72 13.01
N LEU A 371 0.96 -20.95 12.93
CA LEU A 371 1.65 -22.09 12.33
C LEU A 371 0.89 -22.53 11.07
N LEU A 372 1.59 -22.54 9.94
CA LEU A 372 1.03 -22.83 8.62
C LEU A 372 1.67 -24.07 8.03
N GLN A 373 0.87 -24.99 7.52
CA GLN A 373 1.33 -26.05 6.61
C GLN A 373 1.12 -25.58 5.17
N ILE A 374 2.21 -25.49 4.41
CA ILE A 374 2.15 -25.11 2.99
C ILE A 374 2.62 -26.30 2.17
N ASN A 375 1.82 -26.66 1.17
CA ASN A 375 2.13 -27.65 0.15
C ASN A 375 1.92 -27.02 -1.23
N SER A 376 2.95 -27.00 -2.06
CA SER A 376 2.85 -26.51 -3.44
C SER A 376 3.49 -27.50 -4.39
N THR A 377 2.73 -27.92 -5.41
CA THR A 377 3.28 -28.70 -6.53
C THR A 377 3.91 -27.81 -7.60
N PHE A 378 3.75 -26.48 -7.48
CA PHE A 378 4.47 -25.50 -8.29
C PHE A 378 5.94 -25.43 -7.86
N ASN A 379 6.86 -25.57 -8.82
CA ASN A 379 8.29 -25.49 -8.57
C ASN A 379 8.87 -24.22 -9.22
N PRO A 380 9.27 -23.20 -8.44
CA PRO A 380 9.82 -21.96 -8.98
C PRO A 380 11.26 -22.11 -9.53
N VAL A 381 11.99 -23.15 -9.14
CA VAL A 381 13.42 -23.36 -9.51
C VAL A 381 13.57 -23.98 -10.88
N LYS A 382 12.69 -24.92 -11.26
CA LYS A 382 12.72 -25.60 -12.58
C LYS A 382 12.40 -24.66 -13.76
N THR A 383 11.96 -23.45 -13.45
CA THR A 383 11.43 -22.49 -14.42
C THR A 383 12.51 -21.75 -15.23
N LYS A 384 13.78 -21.79 -14.80
CA LYS A 384 14.90 -21.16 -15.54
C LYS A 384 15.32 -21.90 -16.83
N ILE A 385 14.85 -23.12 -17.08
CA ILE A 385 15.42 -24.00 -18.13
C ILE A 385 14.82 -23.75 -19.53
N VAL A 386 13.65 -23.12 -19.66
CA VAL A 386 12.96 -23.01 -20.97
C VAL A 386 13.42 -21.82 -21.82
N PHE A 387 14.07 -20.81 -21.24
CA PHE A 387 14.46 -19.60 -21.97
C PHE A 387 15.78 -19.71 -22.76
N LEU A 388 16.57 -20.78 -22.56
CA LEU A 388 17.86 -20.96 -23.25
C LEU A 388 17.77 -21.78 -24.55
N THR A 389 16.62 -22.32 -24.92
CA THR A 389 16.50 -23.24 -26.07
C THR A 389 15.73 -22.69 -27.28
N ASN A 390 15.17 -21.47 -27.23
CA ASN A 390 14.32 -20.95 -28.33
C ASN A 390 14.84 -19.67 -29.03
N TYR A 391 16.10 -19.28 -28.84
CA TYR A 391 16.74 -18.22 -29.64
C TYR A 391 18.03 -18.73 -30.30
N PHE A 392 17.87 -19.74 -31.15
CA PHE A 392 18.76 -19.98 -32.28
C PHE A 392 17.90 -20.33 -33.48
N HIS A 393 17.50 -19.33 -34.26
CA HIS A 393 17.40 -19.43 -35.70
C HIS A 393 17.31 -18.01 -36.30
N TRP A 394 18.46 -17.61 -36.86
CA TRP A 394 18.76 -16.60 -37.87
C TRP A 394 18.15 -15.20 -37.75
#